data_AF-A0A2P8VTF0-F1
#
_entry.id   AF-A0A2P8VTF0-F1
#
_cell.length_a   1.000
_cell.length_b   1.000
_cell.length_c   1.000
_cell.angle_alpha   90.00
_cell.angle_beta   90.00
_cell.angle_gamma   90.00
#
_symmetry.space_group_name_H-M   'P 1'
#
loop_
_entity.id
_entity.type
_entity.pdbx_description
1 polymer ?
#
loop_
_entity_poly.entity_id
_entity_poly.type
_entity_poly.pdbx_seq_one_letter_code
_entity_poly.pdbx_strand_id
1 'polypeptide(L)'
;MDAFSPFPPDWAQSATHATQFCCPQCGAESRQAKAVWINRRSPVFGADHRRKWQEFYHCGECGTAWWAWSSDRPPSPYDQLNDDEGDLF
;
A
#
# COMPACT_ATOMS: atom_id res chain seq x y z
N MET A 1 15.98 -2.77 -3.22
CA MET A 1 14.69 -3.46 -3.01
C MET A 1 13.81 -3.20 -4.20
N ASP A 2 13.26 -4.24 -4.80
CA ASP A 2 12.32 -4.11 -5.91
C ASP A 2 10.89 -4.26 -5.36
N ALA A 3 10.19 -3.13 -5.29
CA ALA A 3 8.81 -3.05 -4.81
C ALA A 3 7.83 -3.84 -5.67
N PHE A 4 8.21 -4.16 -6.91
CA PHE A 4 7.37 -4.81 -7.90
C PHE A 4 7.90 -6.19 -8.30
N SER A 5 8.84 -6.75 -7.53
CA SER A 5 9.34 -8.09 -7.76
C SER A 5 8.17 -9.08 -7.87
N PRO A 6 8.16 -9.98 -8.86
CA PRO A 6 7.10 -10.97 -8.98
C PRO A 6 7.15 -12.03 -7.85
N PHE A 7 8.25 -12.07 -7.09
CA PHE A 7 8.46 -13.00 -5.99
C PHE A 7 8.21 -12.31 -4.65
N PRO A 8 7.40 -12.92 -3.76
CA PRO A 8 7.19 -12.38 -2.42
C PRO A 8 8.49 -12.46 -1.62
N PRO A 9 8.87 -11.41 -0.89
CA PRO A 9 10.01 -11.46 0.01
C PRO A 9 9.68 -12.27 1.27
N ASP A 10 10.70 -12.85 1.92
CA ASP A 10 10.49 -13.73 3.10
C ASP A 10 9.69 -13.07 4.23
N TRP A 11 9.92 -11.78 4.46
CA TRP A 11 9.23 -11.02 5.50
C TRP A 11 7.75 -10.76 5.19
N ALA A 12 7.31 -10.84 3.93
CA ALA A 12 5.91 -10.64 3.57
C ALA A 12 4.99 -11.75 4.11
N GLN A 13 5.52 -12.96 4.32
CA GLN A 13 4.75 -14.08 4.89
C GLN A 13 4.37 -13.85 6.35
N SER A 14 5.19 -13.11 7.09
CA SER A 14 4.94 -12.76 8.49
C SER A 14 4.19 -11.43 8.65
N ALA A 15 3.68 -10.86 7.56
CA ALA A 15 3.05 -9.55 7.58
C ALA A 15 1.63 -9.61 8.15
N THR A 16 1.34 -8.72 9.10
CA THR A 16 0.00 -8.56 9.70
C THR A 16 -0.81 -7.49 8.98
N HIS A 17 -2.12 -7.68 8.82
CA HIS A 17 -3.01 -6.67 8.26
C HIS A 17 -3.11 -5.45 9.19
N ALA A 18 -2.82 -4.26 8.67
CA ALA A 18 -2.94 -3.02 9.43
C ALA A 18 -4.37 -2.46 9.31
N THR A 19 -4.97 -2.07 10.44
CA THR A 19 -6.32 -1.45 10.47
C THR A 19 -6.32 0.01 10.04
N GLN A 20 -5.20 0.70 10.27
CA GLN A 20 -4.90 2.02 9.77
C GLN A 20 -3.71 1.88 8.80
N PHE A 21 -3.55 2.80 7.83
CA PHE A 21 -2.46 2.73 6.84
C PHE A 21 -1.08 3.10 7.44
N CYS A 22 -0.70 2.45 8.54
CA CYS A 22 0.51 2.65 9.32
C CYS A 22 0.94 1.33 9.99
N CYS A 23 2.14 1.31 10.57
CA CYS A 23 2.64 0.14 11.26
C CYS A 23 1.76 -0.18 12.48
N PRO A 24 1.22 -1.42 12.59
CA PRO A 24 0.31 -1.77 13.70
C PRO A 24 1.01 -1.86 15.07
N GLN A 25 2.35 -1.90 15.10
CA GLN A 25 3.13 -2.02 16.34
C GLN A 25 3.58 -0.65 16.89
N CYS A 26 4.11 0.23 16.03
CA CYS A 26 4.68 1.51 16.46
C CYS A 26 4.01 2.74 15.84
N GLY A 27 3.03 2.58 14.95
CA GLY A 27 2.36 3.68 14.28
C GLY A 27 3.17 4.38 13.18
N ALA A 28 4.37 3.90 12.86
CA ALA A 28 5.20 4.49 11.80
C ALA A 28 4.47 4.49 10.44
N GLU A 29 4.64 5.58 9.69
CA GLU A 29 4.01 5.73 8.38
C GLU A 29 4.63 4.78 7.33
N SER A 30 3.88 4.51 6.26
CA SER A 30 4.37 3.72 5.12
C SER A 30 5.66 4.26 4.49
N ARG A 31 5.89 5.58 4.57
CA ARG A 31 7.12 6.24 4.09
C ARG A 31 8.37 5.89 4.90
N GLN A 32 8.21 5.50 6.16
CA GLN A 32 9.29 5.07 7.04
C GLN A 32 9.61 3.57 6.90
N ALA A 33 8.95 2.87 5.97
CA ALA A 33 9.24 1.47 5.71
C ALA A 33 10.62 1.33 5.05
N LYS A 34 11.46 0.45 5.60
CA LYS A 34 12.76 0.12 4.99
C LYS A 34 12.60 -0.71 3.72
N ALA A 35 11.47 -1.42 3.58
CA ALA A 35 11.12 -2.23 2.42
C ALA A 35 9.64 -2.11 2.11
N VAL A 36 9.32 -2.19 0.82
CA VAL A 36 7.95 -2.28 0.33
C VAL A 36 7.88 -3.36 -0.76
N TRP A 37 6.75 -4.04 -0.84
CA TRP A 37 6.45 -5.00 -1.91
C TRP A 37 4.95 -4.99 -2.23
N ILE A 38 4.58 -4.99 -3.50
CA ILE A 38 3.18 -4.93 -3.94
C ILE A 38 2.89 -6.12 -4.85
N ASN A 39 1.88 -6.92 -4.49
CA ASN A 39 1.46 -8.04 -5.33
C ASN A 39 0.57 -7.55 -6.50
N ARG A 40 1.19 -7.11 -7.59
CA ARG A 40 0.47 -6.65 -8.80
C ARG A 40 -0.20 -7.77 -9.60
N ARG A 41 0.13 -9.03 -9.35
CA ARG A 41 -0.35 -10.19 -10.13
C ARG A 41 -1.69 -10.73 -9.66
N SER A 42 -2.08 -10.45 -8.42
CA SER A 42 -3.31 -10.95 -7.81
C SER A 42 -4.20 -9.79 -7.34
N PRO A 43 -4.77 -8.99 -8.27
CA PRO A 43 -5.73 -7.97 -7.90
C PRO A 43 -6.98 -8.64 -7.29
N VAL A 44 -7.47 -8.07 -6.20
CA VAL A 44 -8.77 -8.45 -5.63
C VAL A 44 -9.80 -7.47 -6.15
N PHE A 45 -10.93 -8.00 -6.63
CA PHE A 45 -12.06 -7.17 -7.05
C PHE A 45 -12.97 -6.93 -5.84
N GLY A 46 -13.15 -5.66 -5.48
CA GLY A 46 -14.15 -5.26 -4.49
C GLY A 46 -15.56 -5.24 -5.10
N ALA A 47 -16.57 -5.04 -4.24
CA ALA A 47 -17.97 -4.94 -4.65
C ALA A 47 -18.20 -3.81 -5.68
N ASP A 48 -17.42 -2.72 -5.60
CA ASP A 48 -17.49 -1.58 -6.53
C ASP A 48 -16.80 -1.82 -7.89
N HIS A 49 -16.45 -3.08 -8.21
CA HIS A 49 -15.65 -3.47 -9.39
C HIS A 49 -14.26 -2.82 -9.47
N ARG A 50 -13.85 -2.08 -8.44
CA ARG A 50 -12.50 -1.50 -8.33
C ARG A 50 -11.51 -2.58 -7.95
N ARG A 51 -10.35 -2.54 -8.60
CA ARG A 51 -9.21 -3.42 -8.31
C ARG A 51 -8.47 -2.86 -7.10
N LYS A 52 -8.21 -3.70 -6.11
CA LYS A 52 -7.31 -3.40 -5.00
C LYS A 52 -6.14 -4.39 -4.99
N TRP A 53 -4.98 -3.88 -4.61
CA TRP A 53 -3.75 -4.67 -4.49
C TRP A 53 -3.34 -4.75 -3.02
N GLN A 54 -2.75 -5.87 -2.62
CA GLN A 54 -2.13 -5.99 -1.30
C GLN A 54 -0.73 -5.38 -1.35
N GLU A 55 -0.49 -4.43 -0.45
CA GLU A 55 0.77 -3.74 -0.32
C GLU A 55 1.40 -4.10 1.02
N PHE A 56 2.62 -4.63 0.95
CA PHE A 56 3.38 -5.10 2.09
C PHE A 56 4.48 -4.10 2.40
N TYR A 57 4.67 -3.84 3.68
CA TYR A 57 5.63 -2.90 4.23
C TYR A 57 6.43 -3.55 5.34
N HIS A 58 7.73 -3.31 5.32
CA HIS A 58 8.61 -3.69 6.41
C HIS A 58 8.99 -2.43 7.16
N CYS A 59 8.49 -2.27 8.38
CA CYS A 59 8.74 -1.08 9.19
C CYS A 59 10.25 -0.86 9.38
N GLY A 60 10.73 0.36 9.12
CA GLY A 60 12.12 0.75 9.37
C GLY A 60 12.43 0.93 10.85
N GLU A 61 11.44 1.35 11.65
CA GLU A 61 11.60 1.65 13.09
C GLU A 61 11.62 0.38 13.95
N CYS A 62 10.60 -0.48 13.81
CA CYS A 62 10.43 -1.66 14.67
C CYS A 62 10.69 -2.99 13.96
N GLY A 63 10.93 -2.99 12.65
CA GLY A 63 11.12 -4.23 11.87
C GLY A 63 9.85 -5.08 11.69
N THR A 64 8.68 -4.61 12.13
CA THR A 64 7.42 -5.33 11.94
C THR A 64 7.03 -5.32 10.47
N ALA A 65 6.76 -6.50 9.91
CA ALA A 65 6.13 -6.64 8.61
C ALA A 65 4.61 -6.45 8.74
N TRP A 66 4.03 -5.63 7.87
CA TRP A 66 2.59 -5.40 7.83
C TRP A 66 2.12 -5.18 6.40
N TRP A 67 0.83 -5.33 6.17
CA TRP A 67 0.23 -5.08 4.86
C TRP A 67 -1.10 -4.35 4.98
N ALA A 68 -1.45 -3.61 3.93
CA ALA A 68 -2.73 -2.91 3.80
C ALA A 68 -3.20 -2.96 2.34
N TRP A 69 -4.46 -2.61 2.08
CA TRP A 69 -4.94 -2.50 0.72
C TRP A 69 -4.51 -1.17 0.10
N SER A 70 -4.22 -1.18 -1.20
CA SER A 70 -3.94 0.05 -1.95
C SER A 70 -5.07 1.08 -1.91
N SER A 71 -6.30 0.61 -1.69
CA SER A 71 -7.49 1.45 -1.49
C SER A 71 -7.54 2.14 -0.13
N ASP A 72 -6.77 1.66 0.86
CA ASP A 72 -6.76 2.22 2.21
C ASP A 72 -5.74 3.37 2.33
N ARG A 73 -4.99 3.65 1.24
CA ARG A 73 -4.08 4.79 1.20
C ARG A 73 -4.86 6.06 1.48
N PRO A 74 -4.36 6.93 2.38
CA PRO A 74 -4.91 8.27 2.48
C PRO A 74 -4.78 8.97 1.12
N PRO A 75 -5.75 9.82 0.74
CA PRO A 75 -5.70 10.55 -0.51
C PRO A 75 -4.39 11.32 -0.62
N SER A 76 -3.69 11.15 -1.73
CA SER A 76 -2.46 11.88 -1.98
C SER A 76 -2.78 13.37 -2.13
N PRO A 77 -1.97 14.30 -1.60
CA PRO A 77 -2.14 15.73 -1.87
C PRO A 77 -2.03 16.06 -3.37
N TYR A 78 -1.52 15.13 -4.20
CA TYR A 78 -1.43 15.26 -5.66
C TYR A 78 -2.61 14.65 -6.42
N ASP A 79 -3.57 14.00 -5.73
CA ASP A 79 -4.75 13.39 -6.38
C ASP A 79 -5.75 14.45 -6.87
N GLN A 80 -5.61 15.71 -6.42
CA GLN A 80 -6.52 16.83 -6.76
C GLN A 80 -6.24 17.51 -8.11
N LEU A 81 -5.24 17.07 -8.88
CA LEU A 81 -4.85 17.75 -10.13
C LEU A 81 -5.56 17.23 -11.40
N ASN A 82 -6.44 16.24 -11.30
CA ASN A 82 -7.08 15.61 -12.48
C ASN A 82 -8.58 15.87 -12.64
N ASP A 83 -9.21 16.72 -11.83
CA ASP A 83 -10.67 16.97 -11.90
C ASP A 83 -11.05 18.30 -12.58
N ASP A 84 -10.09 19.16 -12.95
CA ASP A 84 -10.37 20.55 -13.39
C ASP A 84 -10.07 20.85 -14.89
N GLU A 85 -9.68 19.87 -15.71
CA GLU A 85 -9.57 20.04 -17.18
C GLU A 85 -10.80 19.47 -17.92
N GLY A 86 -12.00 19.93 -17.52
CA GLY A 86 -13.27 19.40 -18.03
C GLY A 86 -14.29 20.43 -18.54
N ASP A 87 -14.01 21.74 -18.50
CA ASP A 87 -14.98 22.76 -18.96
C ASP A 87 -14.29 23.92 -19.71
N LEU A 88 -13.95 23.67 -20.98
CA LEU A 88 -13.71 24.71 -21.98
C LEU A 88 -14.38 24.31 -23.30
N PHE A 89 -15.67 24.59 -23.41
CA PHE A 89 -16.40 24.78 -24.68
C PHE A 89 -17.38 25.95 -24.54
#